data_AF-A0A537KYX8-F1
#
_entry.id   AF-A0A537KYX8-F1
#
_cell.length_a   1.000
_cell.length_b   1.000
_cell.length_c   1.000
_cell.angle_alpha   90.00
_cell.angle_beta   90.00
_cell.angle_gamma   90.00
#
_symmetry.space_group_name_H-M   'P 1'
#
loop_
_entity.id
_entity.type
_entity.pdbx_description
1 polymer ?
#
loop_
_entity_poly.entity_id
_entity_poly.type
_entity_poly.pdbx_seq_one_letter_code
_entity_poly.pdbx_strand_id
1 'polypeptide(L)'
;MAVQSLDHDPLLALFRRDCERTRAVYLHERAGFLHRTQGGPLEVHLDRPCPWDGGRGPSGKKINSSWPGLVDFAWKNGVDPTDLVAAAFLGCSNQRPPLPDMLKTQAALSAARKYREALLVKLTGRARADLDRLGARLYAQRRAYPLQDGERQLREVLSLASFSPLIAFCAALEAGATNLVRELFDAAFLEYLPSRAEWARVLGDRLPDDFPELADLLSGRLREGWFAPRDKERTDAL
;
A
#
# COMPACT_ATOMS: atom_id res chain seq x y z
N MET A 1 22.70 0.95 37.64
CA MET A 1 22.96 1.09 36.19
C MET A 1 21.64 0.87 35.47
N ALA A 2 21.02 1.95 34.98
CA ALA A 2 19.75 1.86 34.26
C ALA A 2 20.02 1.25 32.87
N VAL A 3 19.44 0.08 32.61
CA VAL A 3 19.31 -0.46 31.25
C VAL A 3 18.35 0.49 30.54
N GLN A 4 18.89 1.48 29.83
CA GLN A 4 18.10 2.27 28.91
C GLN A 4 17.53 1.28 27.88
N SER A 5 16.21 1.14 27.89
CA SER A 5 15.47 0.31 26.95
C SER A 5 15.86 0.68 25.52
N LEU A 6 16.37 -0.29 24.77
CA LEU A 6 16.69 -0.18 23.34
C LEU A 6 15.42 -0.05 22.47
N ASP A 7 14.23 0.01 23.05
CA ASP A 7 12.95 0.16 22.34
C ASP A 7 12.64 1.61 21.89
N HIS A 8 13.61 2.52 21.96
CA HIS A 8 13.45 3.91 21.52
C HIS A 8 14.30 4.32 20.32
N ASP A 9 14.92 3.38 19.60
CA ASP A 9 15.53 3.73 18.31
C ASP A 9 14.45 3.82 17.21
N PRO A 10 14.09 5.02 16.73
CA PRO A 10 13.06 5.20 15.71
C PRO A 10 13.44 4.53 14.38
N LEU A 11 14.73 4.36 14.08
CA LEU A 11 15.20 3.68 12.87
C LEU A 11 14.98 2.17 12.95
N LEU A 12 15.19 1.57 14.13
CA LEU A 12 14.92 0.16 14.35
C LEU A 12 13.42 -0.15 14.26
N ALA A 13 12.57 0.74 14.81
CA ALA A 13 11.12 0.63 14.69
C ALA A 13 10.65 0.72 13.23
N LEU A 14 11.20 1.67 12.46
CA LEU A 14 10.95 1.81 11.03
C LEU A 14 11.35 0.55 10.26
N PHE A 15 12.52 0.00 10.57
CA PHE A 15 13.05 -1.20 9.90
C PHE A 15 12.18 -2.44 10.17
N ARG A 16 11.73 -2.66 11.41
CA ARG A 16 10.80 -3.75 11.76
C ARG A 16 9.49 -3.62 11.00
N ARG A 17 8.93 -2.41 10.93
CA ARG A 17 7.69 -2.13 10.18
C ARG A 17 7.84 -2.48 8.70
N ASP A 18 8.94 -2.08 8.08
CA ASP A 18 9.17 -2.37 6.66
C ASP A 18 9.35 -3.88 6.43
N CYS A 19 9.91 -4.64 7.39
CA CYS A 19 9.95 -6.10 7.33
C CYS A 19 8.55 -6.70 7.34
N GLU A 20 7.68 -6.28 8.26
CA GLU A 20 6.30 -6.77 8.38
C GLU A 20 5.46 -6.41 7.15
N ARG A 21 5.57 -5.17 6.67
CA ARG A 21 4.91 -4.71 5.44
C ARG A 21 5.34 -5.53 4.23
N THR A 22 6.65 -5.74 4.07
CA THR A 22 7.21 -6.53 2.98
C THR A 22 6.73 -7.98 3.03
N ARG A 23 6.70 -8.57 4.23
CA ARG A 23 6.16 -9.91 4.46
C ARG A 23 4.68 -10.00 4.06
N ALA A 24 3.86 -9.05 4.47
CA ALA A 24 2.44 -9.03 4.16
C ALA A 24 2.19 -8.96 2.64
N VAL A 25 2.91 -8.09 1.93
CA VAL A 25 2.86 -7.99 0.46
C VAL A 25 3.31 -9.30 -0.19
N TYR A 26 4.38 -9.92 0.31
CA TYR A 26 4.84 -11.20 -0.21
C TYR A 26 3.80 -12.31 -0.08
N LEU A 27 3.15 -12.42 1.07
CA LEU A 27 2.10 -13.41 1.28
C LEU A 27 0.90 -13.17 0.34
N HIS A 28 0.52 -11.92 0.14
CA HIS A 28 -0.54 -11.53 -0.81
C HIS A 28 -0.19 -11.92 -2.25
N GLU A 29 0.99 -11.50 -2.72
CA GLU A 29 1.45 -11.79 -4.09
C GLU A 29 1.64 -13.30 -4.32
N ARG A 30 2.18 -14.01 -3.32
CA ARG A 30 2.34 -15.47 -3.36
C ARG A 30 0.99 -16.17 -3.50
N ALA A 31 0.00 -15.77 -2.72
CA ALA A 31 -1.33 -16.34 -2.78
C ALA A 31 -1.97 -16.12 -4.16
N GLY A 32 -1.89 -14.89 -4.69
CA GLY A 32 -2.37 -14.57 -6.03
C GLY A 32 -1.64 -15.37 -7.12
N PHE A 33 -0.33 -15.52 -7.01
CA PHE A 33 0.47 -16.31 -7.94
C PHE A 33 0.08 -17.80 -7.94
N LEU A 34 -0.05 -18.41 -6.76
CA LEU A 34 -0.43 -19.82 -6.64
C LEU A 34 -1.85 -20.05 -7.18
N HIS A 35 -2.78 -19.13 -6.92
CA HIS A 35 -4.12 -19.20 -7.49
C HIS A 35 -4.07 -19.19 -9.03
N ARG A 36 -3.31 -18.27 -9.63
CA ARG A 36 -3.16 -18.18 -11.10
C ARG A 36 -2.50 -19.40 -11.74
N THR A 37 -1.53 -20.00 -11.06
CA THR A 37 -0.67 -21.05 -11.64
C THR A 37 -1.12 -22.48 -11.33
N GLN A 38 -1.79 -22.70 -10.21
CA GLN A 38 -2.15 -24.03 -9.71
C GLN A 38 -3.67 -24.28 -9.69
N GLY A 39 -4.51 -23.27 -9.94
CA GLY A 39 -5.96 -23.42 -10.11
C GLY A 39 -6.73 -23.89 -8.86
N GLY A 40 -6.08 -23.93 -7.70
CA GLY A 40 -6.66 -24.43 -6.45
C GLY A 40 -7.21 -23.32 -5.54
N PRO A 41 -8.09 -23.69 -4.58
CA PRO A 41 -8.56 -22.78 -3.52
C PRO A 41 -7.39 -22.35 -2.62
N LEU A 42 -7.46 -21.11 -2.12
CA LEU A 42 -6.41 -20.44 -1.32
C LEU A 42 -6.05 -21.12 0.02
N GLU A 43 -6.80 -22.14 0.44
CA GLU A 43 -6.81 -22.65 1.81
C GLU A 43 -5.54 -23.43 2.24
N VAL A 44 -4.57 -23.67 1.35
CA VAL A 44 -3.61 -24.77 1.59
C VAL A 44 -2.27 -24.37 2.24
N HIS A 45 -1.94 -23.09 2.48
CA HIS A 45 -0.55 -22.73 2.80
C HIS A 45 -0.28 -21.75 3.95
N LEU A 46 -1.25 -21.47 4.83
CA LEU A 46 -1.03 -20.56 5.96
C LEU A 46 -0.61 -21.26 7.27
N ASP A 47 -0.89 -22.55 7.43
CA ASP A 47 -0.73 -23.24 8.72
C ASP A 47 0.67 -23.82 8.99
N ARG A 48 1.60 -23.72 8.04
CA ARG A 48 3.00 -24.16 8.26
C ARG A 48 3.91 -22.96 8.46
N PRO A 49 4.74 -22.93 9.53
CA PRO A 49 5.74 -21.90 9.70
C PRO A 49 6.63 -21.89 8.47
N CYS A 50 6.57 -20.78 7.74
CA CYS A 50 7.32 -20.66 6.51
C CYS A 50 8.80 -20.47 6.85
N PRO A 51 9.74 -21.21 6.21
CA PRO A 51 11.15 -21.15 6.58
C PRO A 51 11.76 -19.74 6.55
N TRP A 52 11.21 -18.84 5.74
CA TRP A 52 11.67 -17.45 5.60
C TRP A 52 11.24 -16.52 6.74
N ASP A 53 10.29 -16.93 7.59
CA ASP A 53 9.96 -16.22 8.84
C ASP A 53 10.97 -16.50 9.96
N GLY A 54 11.92 -17.41 9.72
CA GLY A 54 12.86 -17.92 10.71
C GLY A 54 12.24 -19.00 11.60
N GLY A 55 12.84 -19.23 12.76
CA GLY A 55 12.38 -20.22 13.73
C GLY A 55 13.31 -21.42 13.84
N ARG A 56 12.78 -22.63 13.98
CA ARG A 56 13.56 -23.87 14.00
C ARG A 56 13.16 -24.75 12.83
N GLY A 57 14.15 -25.22 12.08
CA GLY A 57 13.93 -26.19 11.02
C GLY A 57 13.58 -27.57 11.56
N PRO A 58 13.24 -28.54 10.68
CA PRO A 58 12.93 -29.93 11.08
C PRO A 58 14.06 -30.62 11.86
N SER A 59 15.31 -30.20 11.66
CA SER A 59 16.48 -30.69 12.40
C SER A 59 16.73 -29.99 13.74
N GLY A 60 15.82 -29.12 14.19
CA GLY A 60 15.97 -28.32 15.41
C GLY A 60 16.92 -27.13 15.29
N LYS A 61 17.66 -27.00 14.16
CA LYS A 61 18.56 -25.88 13.89
C LYS A 61 17.78 -24.57 13.75
N LYS A 62 18.34 -23.49 14.31
CA LYS A 62 17.80 -22.14 14.19
C LYS A 62 17.92 -21.66 12.73
N ILE A 63 16.83 -21.15 12.17
CA ILE A 63 16.75 -20.52 10.86
C ILE A 63 16.53 -19.02 11.10
N ASN A 64 17.32 -18.18 10.42
CA ASN A 64 17.16 -16.73 10.48
C ASN A 64 16.06 -16.29 9.51
N SER A 65 15.31 -15.25 9.87
CA SER A 65 14.34 -14.67 8.96
C SER A 65 15.03 -14.01 7.76
N SER A 66 14.45 -14.16 6.58
CA SER A 66 14.94 -13.54 5.33
C SER A 66 14.55 -12.06 5.22
N TRP A 67 13.53 -11.60 5.96
CA TRP A 67 12.97 -10.24 5.82
C TRP A 67 13.95 -9.13 6.16
N PRO A 68 14.70 -9.18 7.29
CA PRO A 68 15.70 -8.16 7.59
C PRO A 68 16.74 -8.00 6.48
N GLY A 69 17.23 -9.11 5.94
CA GLY A 69 18.23 -9.08 4.86
C GLY A 69 17.67 -8.51 3.56
N LEU A 70 16.39 -8.73 3.26
CA LEU A 70 15.73 -8.16 2.08
C LEU A 70 15.49 -6.66 2.22
N VAL A 71 14.99 -6.21 3.37
CA VAL A 71 14.74 -4.78 3.65
C VAL A 71 16.04 -3.99 3.67
N ASP A 72 17.07 -4.48 4.35
CA ASP A 72 18.40 -3.85 4.36
C ASP A 72 18.98 -3.72 2.94
N PHE A 73 18.86 -4.78 2.12
CA PHE A 73 19.26 -4.74 0.72
C PHE A 73 18.49 -3.69 -0.09
N ALA A 74 17.18 -3.59 0.09
CA ALA A 74 16.33 -2.62 -0.61
C ALA A 74 16.69 -1.17 -0.22
N TRP A 75 16.81 -0.90 1.08
CA TRP A 75 17.16 0.41 1.62
C TRP A 75 18.53 0.89 1.14
N LYS A 76 19.56 0.02 1.18
CA LYS A 76 20.91 0.33 0.66
C LYS A 76 20.93 0.72 -0.81
N ASN A 77 19.93 0.29 -1.58
CA ASN A 77 19.81 0.56 -3.01
C ASN A 77 18.73 1.60 -3.35
N GLY A 78 18.12 2.24 -2.34
CA GLY A 78 17.08 3.26 -2.51
C GLY A 78 15.82 2.75 -3.19
N VAL A 79 15.45 1.48 -2.96
CA VAL A 79 14.25 0.85 -3.52
C VAL A 79 13.29 0.47 -2.39
N ASP A 80 11.98 0.59 -2.62
CA ASP A 80 10.99 0.09 -1.67
C ASP A 80 11.03 -1.45 -1.66
N PRO A 81 11.20 -2.11 -0.50
CA PRO A 81 11.22 -3.56 -0.45
C PRO A 81 9.92 -4.23 -0.94
N THR A 82 8.77 -3.55 -0.92
CA THR A 82 7.52 -4.08 -1.48
C THR A 82 7.55 -4.09 -3.01
N ASP A 83 8.21 -3.13 -3.66
CA ASP A 83 8.39 -3.09 -5.12
C ASP A 83 9.25 -4.27 -5.60
N LEU A 84 10.25 -4.67 -4.83
CA LEU A 84 11.05 -5.88 -5.11
C LEU A 84 10.18 -7.13 -5.14
N VAL A 85 9.28 -7.26 -4.18
CA VAL A 85 8.35 -8.38 -4.09
C VAL A 85 7.39 -8.38 -5.27
N ALA A 86 6.68 -7.27 -5.49
CA ALA A 86 5.70 -7.15 -6.56
C ALA A 86 6.32 -7.41 -7.94
N ALA A 87 7.49 -6.83 -8.22
CA ALA A 87 8.20 -7.03 -9.49
C ALA A 87 8.67 -8.47 -9.69
N ALA A 88 9.15 -9.12 -8.63
CA ALA A 88 9.58 -10.52 -8.71
C ALA A 88 8.42 -11.46 -9.06
N PHE A 89 7.24 -11.23 -8.48
CA PHE A 89 6.04 -12.01 -8.81
C PHE A 89 5.48 -11.71 -10.20
N LEU A 90 5.51 -10.43 -10.62
CA LEU A 90 5.05 -10.04 -11.97
C LEU A 90 5.93 -10.66 -13.07
N GLY A 91 7.24 -10.73 -12.86
CA GLY A 91 8.19 -11.32 -13.80
C GLY A 91 8.36 -12.84 -13.68
N CYS A 92 7.69 -13.49 -12.73
CA CYS A 92 7.86 -14.92 -12.50
C CYS A 92 7.06 -15.75 -13.51
N SER A 93 7.75 -16.43 -14.42
CA SER A 93 7.17 -17.38 -15.38
C SER A 93 7.21 -18.84 -14.93
N ASN A 94 7.89 -19.13 -13.82
CA ASN A 94 8.05 -20.49 -13.31
C ASN A 94 6.75 -21.01 -12.67
N GLN A 95 6.65 -22.33 -12.44
CA GLN A 95 5.51 -22.91 -11.69
C GLN A 95 5.63 -22.74 -10.16
N ARG A 96 6.71 -22.13 -9.67
CA ARG A 96 7.00 -21.97 -8.24
C ARG A 96 7.19 -20.49 -7.90
N PRO A 97 6.62 -20.00 -6.78
CA PRO A 97 6.80 -18.62 -6.35
C PRO A 97 8.27 -18.36 -5.99
N PRO A 98 8.79 -17.15 -6.26
CA PRO A 98 10.14 -16.77 -5.87
C PRO A 98 10.28 -16.77 -4.35
N LEU A 99 11.42 -17.22 -3.82
CA LEU A 99 11.72 -17.16 -2.39
C LEU A 99 12.29 -15.78 -2.02
N PRO A 100 12.02 -15.23 -0.82
CA PRO A 100 12.50 -13.89 -0.43
C PRO A 100 14.01 -13.68 -0.62
N ASP A 101 14.83 -14.70 -0.34
CA ASP A 101 16.29 -14.59 -0.52
C ASP A 101 16.73 -14.45 -1.98
N MET A 102 15.90 -14.87 -2.95
CA MET A 102 16.17 -14.71 -4.38
C MET A 102 15.96 -13.27 -4.87
N LEU A 103 15.29 -12.42 -4.09
CA LEU A 103 14.98 -11.03 -4.46
C LEU A 103 16.17 -10.09 -4.19
N LYS A 104 17.23 -10.57 -3.52
CA LYS A 104 18.42 -9.77 -3.16
C LYS A 104 19.46 -9.76 -4.29
N THR A 105 19.04 -9.39 -5.50
CA THR A 105 19.89 -9.41 -6.70
C THR A 105 19.77 -8.11 -7.51
N GLN A 106 20.79 -7.82 -8.34
CA GLN A 106 20.76 -6.65 -9.21
C GLN A 106 19.65 -6.74 -10.28
N ALA A 107 19.34 -7.95 -10.73
CA ALA A 107 18.24 -8.19 -11.66
C ALA A 107 16.88 -7.83 -11.02
N ALA A 108 16.66 -8.22 -9.76
CA ALA A 108 15.45 -7.86 -9.02
C ALA A 108 15.32 -6.35 -8.82
N LEU A 109 16.43 -5.65 -8.52
CA LEU A 109 16.43 -4.17 -8.44
C LEU A 109 16.04 -3.51 -9.76
N SER A 110 16.58 -4.00 -10.88
CA SER A 110 16.23 -3.49 -12.21
C SER A 110 14.75 -3.73 -12.52
N ALA A 111 14.23 -4.91 -12.19
CA ALA A 111 12.81 -5.24 -12.35
C ALA A 111 11.91 -4.35 -11.49
N ALA A 112 12.27 -4.11 -10.23
CA ALA A 112 11.52 -3.25 -9.31
C ALA A 112 11.43 -1.80 -9.80
N ARG A 113 12.53 -1.25 -10.32
CA ARG A 113 12.54 0.11 -10.89
C ARG A 113 11.64 0.21 -12.12
N LYS A 114 11.73 -0.75 -13.05
CA LYS A 114 10.83 -0.82 -14.22
C LYS A 114 9.37 -1.01 -13.82
N TYR A 115 9.10 -1.83 -12.81
CA TYR A 115 7.76 -2.03 -12.27
C TYR A 115 7.18 -0.72 -11.74
N ARG A 116 7.96 0.02 -10.97
CA ARG A 116 7.54 1.32 -10.42
C ARG A 116 7.27 2.35 -11.51
N GLU A 117 8.14 2.43 -12.51
CA GLU A 117 7.92 3.29 -13.68
C GLU A 117 6.62 2.93 -14.40
N ALA A 118 6.39 1.64 -14.65
CA ALA A 118 5.16 1.16 -15.28
C ALA A 118 3.91 1.43 -14.43
N LEU A 119 4.00 1.28 -13.10
CA LEU A 119 2.92 1.60 -12.17
C LEU A 119 2.59 3.09 -12.21
N LEU A 120 3.61 3.95 -12.20
CA LEU A 120 3.43 5.41 -12.32
C LEU A 120 2.77 5.79 -13.64
N VAL A 121 3.18 5.18 -14.76
CA VAL A 121 2.55 5.40 -16.07
C VAL A 121 1.08 5.00 -16.04
N LYS A 122 0.75 3.83 -15.46
CA LYS A 122 -0.64 3.36 -15.33
C LYS A 122 -1.48 4.27 -14.45
N LEU A 123 -0.97 4.67 -13.28
CA LEU A 123 -1.66 5.56 -12.35
C LEU A 123 -1.89 6.93 -12.98
N THR A 124 -0.86 7.52 -13.59
CA THR A 124 -0.97 8.78 -14.34
C THR A 124 -2.01 8.68 -15.45
N GLY A 125 -1.97 7.61 -16.25
CA GLY A 125 -2.92 7.39 -17.33
C GLY A 125 -4.37 7.25 -16.84
N ARG A 126 -4.59 6.46 -15.78
CA ARG A 126 -5.90 6.31 -15.14
C ARG A 126 -6.40 7.65 -14.59
N ALA A 127 -5.55 8.36 -13.86
CA ALA A 127 -5.93 9.63 -13.26
C ALA A 127 -6.29 10.68 -14.30
N ARG A 128 -5.49 10.80 -15.37
CA ARG A 128 -5.79 11.68 -16.49
C ARG A 128 -7.12 11.32 -17.16
N ALA A 129 -7.36 10.04 -17.42
CA ALA A 129 -8.62 9.58 -18.01
C ALA A 129 -9.83 9.88 -17.11
N ASP A 130 -9.69 9.70 -15.79
CA ASP A 130 -10.74 10.02 -14.82
C ASP A 130 -11.00 11.53 -14.76
N LEU A 131 -9.96 12.36 -14.76
CA LEU A 131 -10.05 13.81 -14.80
C LEU A 131 -10.71 14.33 -16.08
N ASP A 132 -10.30 13.83 -17.25
CA ASP A 132 -10.86 14.20 -18.54
C ASP A 132 -12.35 13.82 -18.61
N ARG A 133 -12.69 12.60 -18.14
CA ARG A 133 -14.07 12.12 -18.08
C ARG A 133 -14.93 12.95 -17.12
N LEU A 134 -14.39 13.28 -15.95
CA LEU A 134 -15.08 14.09 -14.95
C LEU A 134 -15.36 15.49 -15.49
N GLY A 135 -14.35 16.14 -16.07
CA GLY A 135 -14.48 17.47 -16.68
C GLY A 135 -15.50 17.49 -17.81
N ALA A 136 -15.44 16.53 -18.74
CA ALA A 136 -16.39 16.43 -19.85
C ALA A 136 -17.84 16.24 -19.36
N ARG A 137 -18.05 15.39 -18.35
CA ARG A 137 -19.38 15.14 -17.79
C ARG A 137 -19.91 16.32 -16.99
N LEU A 138 -19.08 16.97 -16.17
CA LEU A 138 -19.47 18.20 -15.46
C LEU A 138 -19.83 19.32 -16.42
N TYR A 139 -19.07 19.49 -17.50
CA TYR A 139 -19.39 20.45 -18.54
C TYR A 139 -20.76 20.16 -19.19
N ALA A 140 -21.01 18.90 -19.57
CA ALA A 140 -22.30 18.49 -20.13
C ALA A 140 -23.45 18.71 -19.13
N GLN A 141 -23.26 18.36 -17.85
CA GLN A 141 -24.28 18.52 -16.80
C GLN A 141 -24.61 19.99 -16.56
N ARG A 142 -23.60 20.86 -16.47
CA ARG A 142 -23.78 22.31 -16.29
C ARG A 142 -24.52 22.94 -17.46
N ARG A 143 -24.26 22.49 -18.68
CA ARG A 143 -24.96 22.98 -19.87
C ARG A 143 -26.41 22.51 -19.92
N ALA A 144 -26.69 21.27 -19.51
CA ALA A 144 -28.03 20.72 -19.47
C ALA A 144 -28.89 21.35 -18.34
N TYR A 145 -28.28 21.66 -17.20
CA TYR A 145 -28.99 22.12 -16.00
C TYR A 145 -28.30 23.34 -15.36
N PRO A 146 -28.25 24.50 -16.04
CA PRO A 146 -27.44 25.66 -15.61
C PRO A 146 -27.87 26.29 -14.27
N LEU A 147 -29.13 26.11 -13.86
CA LEU A 147 -29.66 26.64 -12.60
C LEU A 147 -29.54 25.65 -11.43
N GLN A 148 -29.05 24.44 -11.68
CA GLN A 148 -28.89 23.43 -10.64
C GLN A 148 -27.67 23.75 -9.79
N ASP A 149 -27.80 23.50 -8.49
CA ASP A 149 -26.71 23.61 -7.53
C ASP A 149 -25.48 22.76 -7.95
N GLY A 150 -24.29 23.33 -7.77
CA GLY A 150 -23.03 22.75 -8.23
C GLY A 150 -22.66 21.45 -7.52
N GLU A 151 -22.93 21.34 -6.22
CA GLU A 151 -22.70 20.10 -5.48
C GLU A 151 -23.65 19.00 -5.99
N ARG A 152 -24.91 19.34 -6.23
CA ARG A 152 -25.89 18.38 -6.78
C ARG A 152 -25.47 17.88 -8.17
N GLN A 153 -25.01 18.77 -9.05
CA GLN A 153 -24.49 18.39 -10.37
C GLN A 153 -23.27 17.45 -10.24
N LEU A 154 -22.33 17.76 -9.35
CA LEU A 154 -21.16 16.93 -9.12
C LEU A 154 -21.54 15.54 -8.59
N ARG A 155 -22.45 15.47 -7.62
CA ARG A 155 -22.96 14.20 -7.06
C ARG A 155 -23.60 13.33 -8.16
N GLU A 156 -24.40 13.93 -9.03
CA GLU A 156 -25.00 13.23 -10.18
C GLU A 156 -23.93 12.71 -11.13
N VAL A 157 -22.92 13.52 -11.48
CA VAL A 157 -21.82 13.07 -12.36
C VAL A 157 -21.04 11.91 -11.75
N LEU A 158 -20.72 11.98 -10.46
CA LEU A 158 -19.99 10.94 -9.73
C LEU A 158 -20.81 9.65 -9.60
N SER A 159 -22.14 9.73 -9.54
CA SER A 159 -23.00 8.53 -9.50
C SER A 159 -23.02 7.73 -10.80
N LEU A 160 -22.71 8.36 -11.93
CA LEU A 160 -22.82 7.77 -13.27
C LEU A 160 -21.57 7.01 -13.72
N ALA A 161 -20.48 7.02 -12.95
CA ALA A 161 -19.27 6.27 -13.27
C ALA A 161 -18.42 6.02 -12.04
N SER A 162 -17.66 4.93 -12.08
CA SER A 162 -16.58 4.70 -11.14
C SER A 162 -15.40 5.60 -11.48
N PHE A 163 -15.22 6.65 -10.68
CA PHE A 163 -14.00 7.45 -10.63
C PHE A 163 -13.10 6.93 -9.51
N SER A 164 -11.80 7.22 -9.57
CA SER A 164 -10.96 7.18 -8.38
C SER A 164 -11.60 8.01 -7.25
N PRO A 165 -11.82 7.41 -6.05
CA PRO A 165 -12.25 8.14 -4.86
C PRO A 165 -11.42 9.40 -4.58
N LEU A 166 -10.09 9.35 -4.75
CA LEU A 166 -9.23 10.50 -4.54
C LEU A 166 -9.52 11.63 -5.54
N ILE A 167 -9.72 11.30 -6.81
CA ILE A 167 -10.07 12.30 -7.83
C ILE A 167 -11.44 12.92 -7.56
N ALA A 168 -12.42 12.09 -7.18
CA ALA A 168 -13.75 12.55 -6.81
C ALA A 168 -13.70 13.50 -5.60
N PHE A 169 -12.86 13.19 -4.61
CA PHE A 169 -12.63 14.03 -3.43
C PHE A 169 -12.00 15.38 -3.81
N CYS A 170 -10.91 15.39 -4.59
CA CYS A 170 -10.28 16.63 -5.05
C CYS A 170 -11.25 17.52 -5.83
N ALA A 171 -12.09 16.93 -6.68
CA ALA A 171 -13.11 17.68 -7.41
C ALA A 171 -14.22 18.23 -6.50
N ALA A 172 -14.61 17.50 -5.45
CA ALA A 172 -15.55 17.99 -4.44
C ALA A 172 -14.96 19.16 -3.64
N LEU A 173 -13.67 19.08 -3.30
CA LEU A 173 -12.93 20.16 -2.62
C LEU A 173 -12.89 21.42 -3.49
N GLU A 174 -12.48 21.30 -4.75
CA GLU A 174 -12.42 22.40 -5.73
C GLU A 174 -13.81 23.05 -5.98
N ALA A 175 -14.87 22.25 -5.90
CA ALA A 175 -16.25 22.74 -6.05
C ALA A 175 -16.85 23.34 -4.78
N GLY A 176 -16.15 23.28 -3.64
CA GLY A 176 -16.68 23.71 -2.33
C GLY A 176 -17.82 22.82 -1.79
N ALA A 177 -17.94 21.58 -2.28
CA ALA A 177 -19.02 20.65 -1.94
C ALA A 177 -18.77 19.97 -0.58
N THR A 178 -18.92 20.73 0.53
CA THR A 178 -18.47 20.32 1.87
C THR A 178 -19.06 18.99 2.36
N ASN A 179 -20.34 18.70 2.06
CA ASN A 179 -20.94 17.43 2.49
C ASN A 179 -20.31 16.26 1.72
N LEU A 180 -20.14 16.43 0.41
CA LEU A 180 -19.54 15.41 -0.45
C LEU A 180 -18.06 15.17 -0.11
N VAL A 181 -17.30 16.21 0.25
CA VAL A 181 -15.92 16.09 0.77
C VAL A 181 -15.89 15.16 1.99
N ARG A 182 -16.79 15.36 2.96
CA ARG A 182 -16.87 14.51 4.15
C ARG A 182 -17.23 13.07 3.81
N GLU A 183 -18.17 12.86 2.87
CA GLU A 183 -18.58 11.53 2.42
C GLU A 183 -17.45 10.76 1.71
N LEU A 184 -16.59 11.44 0.96
CA LEU A 184 -15.55 10.83 0.14
C LEU A 184 -14.20 10.66 0.87
N PHE A 185 -14.01 11.35 2.00
CA PHE A 185 -12.71 11.44 2.68
C PHE A 185 -12.07 10.09 2.95
N ASP A 186 -12.79 9.17 3.62
CA ASP A 186 -12.22 7.88 4.02
C ASP A 186 -11.76 7.05 2.81
N ALA A 187 -12.58 7.00 1.76
CA ALA A 187 -12.27 6.26 0.54
C ALA A 187 -11.08 6.88 -0.23
N ALA A 188 -11.05 8.21 -0.33
CA ALA A 188 -9.96 8.95 -0.95
C ALA A 188 -8.64 8.75 -0.20
N PHE A 189 -8.69 8.83 1.13
CA PHE A 189 -7.52 8.66 1.97
C PHE A 189 -6.98 7.22 1.91
N LEU A 190 -7.86 6.22 1.94
CA LEU A 190 -7.48 4.82 1.75
C LEU A 190 -6.86 4.55 0.37
N GLU A 191 -7.31 5.23 -0.69
CA GLU A 191 -6.68 5.14 -2.02
C GLU A 191 -5.33 5.87 -2.08
N TYR A 192 -5.17 6.96 -1.33
CA TYR A 192 -3.93 7.74 -1.27
C TYR A 192 -2.80 6.99 -0.56
N LEU A 193 -3.07 6.36 0.59
CA LEU A 193 -2.09 5.71 1.46
C LEU A 193 -1.10 4.75 0.77
N PRO A 194 -1.52 3.81 -0.09
CA PRO A 194 -0.59 2.84 -0.69
C PRO A 194 0.32 3.44 -1.78
N SER A 195 0.04 4.64 -2.28
CA SER A 195 0.74 5.22 -3.44
C SER A 195 0.93 6.73 -3.28
N ARG A 196 1.30 7.18 -2.07
CA ARG A 196 1.41 8.61 -1.71
C ARG A 196 2.28 9.41 -2.68
N ALA A 197 3.46 8.89 -2.98
CA ALA A 197 4.44 9.56 -3.84
C ALA A 197 3.96 9.65 -5.30
N GLU A 198 3.29 8.60 -5.77
CA GLU A 198 2.73 8.52 -7.10
C GLU A 198 1.54 9.49 -7.22
N TRP A 199 0.62 9.51 -6.25
CA TRP A 199 -0.49 10.47 -6.22
C TRP A 199 -0.03 11.92 -6.11
N ALA A 200 0.97 12.21 -5.28
CA ALA A 200 1.55 13.55 -5.19
C ALA A 200 2.14 14.01 -6.54
N ARG A 201 2.79 13.11 -7.30
CA ARG A 201 3.28 13.42 -8.64
C ARG A 201 2.16 13.64 -9.67
N VAL A 202 1.07 12.88 -9.54
CA VAL A 202 -0.05 12.90 -10.50
C VAL A 202 -0.96 14.10 -10.28
N LEU A 203 -1.31 14.40 -9.02
CA LEU A 203 -2.26 15.46 -8.68
C LEU A 203 -1.56 16.79 -8.38
N GLY A 204 -0.29 16.78 -7.97
CA GLY A 204 0.46 17.99 -7.62
C GLY A 204 -0.31 18.83 -6.61
N ASP A 205 -0.49 20.11 -6.93
CA ASP A 205 -1.16 21.12 -6.10
C ASP A 205 -2.68 20.86 -5.91
N ARG A 206 -3.26 19.88 -6.61
CA ARG A 206 -4.66 19.47 -6.42
C ARG A 206 -4.82 18.49 -5.26
N LEU A 207 -3.73 17.91 -4.78
CA LEU A 207 -3.76 17.07 -3.59
C LEU A 207 -3.96 17.97 -2.36
N PRO A 208 -4.87 17.65 -1.45
CA PRO A 208 -5.04 18.42 -0.22
C PRO A 208 -3.77 18.46 0.63
N ASP A 209 -3.45 19.64 1.17
CA ASP A 209 -2.23 19.87 1.97
C ASP A 209 -2.17 18.99 3.24
N ASP A 210 -3.32 18.59 3.78
CA ASP A 210 -3.45 17.78 4.98
C ASP A 210 -3.24 16.28 4.74
N PHE A 211 -3.37 15.79 3.50
CA PHE A 211 -3.22 14.36 3.18
C PHE A 211 -1.83 13.79 3.56
N PRO A 212 -0.71 14.45 3.21
CA PRO A 212 0.62 14.00 3.64
C PRO A 212 0.74 13.91 5.16
N GLU A 213 0.30 14.94 5.89
CA GLU A 213 0.41 15.01 7.35
C GLU A 213 -0.44 13.94 8.04
N LEU A 214 -1.69 13.78 7.61
CA LEU A 214 -2.60 12.75 8.12
C LEU A 214 -2.06 11.34 7.85
N ALA A 215 -1.47 11.11 6.68
CA ALA A 215 -0.86 9.82 6.35
C ALA A 215 0.37 9.54 7.23
N ASP A 216 1.16 10.56 7.57
CA ASP A 216 2.27 10.43 8.50
C ASP A 216 1.78 10.16 9.93
N LEU A 217 0.72 10.83 10.39
CA LEU A 217 0.09 10.61 11.68
C LEU A 217 -0.49 9.19 11.81
N LEU A 218 -1.27 8.73 10.83
CA LEU A 218 -1.83 7.37 10.82
C LEU A 218 -0.70 6.34 10.80
N SER A 219 0.32 6.58 9.96
CA SER A 219 1.51 5.74 9.92
C SER A 219 2.27 5.75 11.24
N GLY A 220 2.18 6.81 12.06
CA GLY A 220 2.72 6.90 13.42
C GLY A 220 1.89 6.10 14.42
N ARG A 221 0.57 6.30 14.48
CA ARG A 221 -0.33 5.59 15.41
C ARG A 221 -0.38 4.08 15.17
N LEU A 222 -0.33 3.65 13.91
CA LEU A 222 -0.20 2.22 13.59
C LEU A 222 1.10 1.62 14.15
N ARG A 223 2.16 2.42 14.34
CA ARG A 223 3.39 1.97 15.03
C ARG A 223 3.13 1.78 16.52
N GLU A 224 2.39 2.68 17.16
CA GLU A 224 2.13 2.63 18.60
C GLU A 224 1.17 1.50 18.98
N GLY A 225 0.18 1.18 18.13
CA GLY A 225 -0.85 0.17 18.41
C GLY A 225 -0.51 -1.28 18.07
N TRP A 226 0.40 -1.54 17.12
CA TRP A 226 0.81 -2.92 16.76
C TRP A 226 2.00 -3.43 17.57
N PHE A 227 2.85 -2.52 18.07
CA PHE A 227 4.03 -2.88 18.87
C PHE A 227 3.83 -2.80 20.37
N ALA A 228 2.64 -2.43 20.86
CA ALA A 228 2.30 -2.72 22.24
C ALA A 228 2.16 -4.25 22.36
N PRO A 229 3.09 -4.97 23.03
CA PRO A 229 2.76 -6.33 23.45
C PRO A 229 1.44 -6.23 24.18
N ARG A 230 0.47 -7.08 23.82
CA ARG A 230 -0.65 -7.38 24.71
C ARG A 230 -0.05 -8.12 25.91
N ASP A 231 0.69 -7.40 26.74
CA ASP A 231 1.29 -7.94 27.94
C ASP A 231 0.15 -8.31 28.90
N LYS A 232 -0.11 -9.61 28.95
CA LYS A 232 -0.18 -10.38 30.19
C LYS A 232 -1.23 -10.02 31.24
N GLU A 233 -2.40 -9.49 30.91
CA GLU A 233 -3.56 -9.53 31.83
C GLU A 233 -4.38 -10.83 31.76
N ARG A 234 -3.71 -11.98 31.54
CA ARG A 234 -4.37 -13.30 31.55
C ARG A 234 -3.44 -14.40 32.07
N THR A 235 -2.87 -14.21 33.26
CA THR A 235 -2.22 -15.32 33.99
C THR A 235 -2.41 -15.34 35.50
N ASP A 236 -3.26 -14.50 36.09
CA ASP A 236 -3.60 -14.59 37.53
C ASP A 236 -5.10 -14.87 37.74
N ALA A 237 -5.57 -15.98 37.15
CA ALA A 237 -6.87 -16.56 37.49
C ALA A 237 -6.81 -18.09 37.38
N LEU A 238 -5.88 -18.71 38.10
CA LEU A 238 -5.95 -20.09 38.59
C LEU A 238 -5.24 -20.18 39.94
#